data_AF-A0A1V9G078-F1
#
_entry.id   AF-A0A1V9G078-F1
#
_cell.length_a   1.000
_cell.length_b   1.000
_cell.length_c   1.000
_cell.angle_alpha   90.00
_cell.angle_beta   90.00
_cell.angle_gamma   90.00
#
_symmetry.space_group_name_H-M   'P 1'
#
loop_
_entity.id
_entity.type
_entity.pdbx_description
1 polymer ?
#
loop_
_entity_poly.entity_id
_entity_poly.type
_entity_poly.pdbx_seq_one_letter_code
_entity_poly.pdbx_strand_id
1 'polypeptide(L)'
;MAHVRTKYIVYNHSGGGVRHHHFTSSNNITAETNDNYPGTTNSSPGSHTANGWPSLPFGGFNLPFAFMSVHGTADGNLLYTSSGNRTFPVGSSDVDVLVVYAPQGGIGGPGGPGVWVDAFNVDTGDFSDDLHFITILTPPTPPDNVDTAKTTFANQEGEVSSLAAEHIRASATIDGGVPFVEWKRIIPVETISTDADFNLAQNETGEIWFAFYQRIPPSRDIVSIIERIEYSLGKWVIDDYCGTPWPHPVGPPGPAFRINIDDRILKTLPPEQQKMLKAYMDEYPAVAQSAYNQMKNATGILKNVASVLTKANVGK
;
A
#
# COMPACT_ATOMS: atom_id res chain seq x y z
N MET A 1 -20.59 -8.33 8.61
CA MET A 1 -19.48 -8.71 9.51
C MET A 1 -18.31 -8.99 8.60
N ALA A 2 -17.15 -8.42 8.87
CA ALA A 2 -15.97 -8.65 8.03
C ALA A 2 -15.28 -9.93 8.47
N HIS A 3 -14.65 -10.63 7.53
CA HIS A 3 -13.80 -11.77 7.80
C HIS A 3 -12.35 -11.42 7.48
N VAL A 4 -11.43 -11.90 8.30
CA VAL A 4 -10.00 -11.88 7.97
C VAL A 4 -9.56 -13.29 7.65
N ARG A 5 -9.21 -13.55 6.38
CA ARG A 5 -8.72 -14.83 5.91
C ARG A 5 -7.21 -14.77 5.78
N THR A 6 -6.47 -15.65 6.45
CA THR A 6 -4.99 -15.68 6.37
C THR A 6 -4.50 -16.99 5.80
N LYS A 7 -3.67 -16.90 4.75
CA LYS A 7 -3.03 -18.02 4.07
C LYS A 7 -1.52 -17.92 4.18
N TYR A 8 -0.89 -19.01 4.62
CA TYR A 8 0.56 -19.19 4.60
C TYR A 8 0.90 -20.21 3.54
N ILE A 9 1.72 -19.81 2.56
CA ILE A 9 2.00 -20.65 1.40
C ILE A 9 3.48 -20.71 1.08
N VAL A 10 3.89 -21.80 0.44
CA VAL A 10 5.18 -21.90 -0.23
C VAL A 10 4.99 -21.56 -1.71
N TYR A 11 5.81 -20.63 -2.20
CA TYR A 11 5.93 -20.37 -3.63
C TYR A 11 6.48 -21.61 -4.33
N ASN A 12 5.79 -22.09 -5.37
CA ASN A 12 6.21 -23.26 -6.12
C ASN A 12 5.77 -23.19 -7.58
N HIS A 13 6.64 -23.60 -8.48
CA HIS A 13 6.38 -23.81 -9.91
C HIS A 13 5.76 -25.21 -10.08
N SER A 14 4.44 -25.32 -9.97
CA SER A 14 3.76 -26.63 -10.05
C SER A 14 2.29 -26.58 -10.48
N GLY A 15 1.77 -25.39 -10.78
CA GLY A 15 0.42 -25.19 -11.29
C GLY A 15 0.30 -25.52 -12.79
N GLY A 16 -0.91 -25.46 -13.33
CA GLY A 16 -1.15 -25.40 -14.77
C GLY A 16 -1.49 -23.96 -15.19
N GLY A 17 -1.22 -23.59 -16.44
CA GLY A 17 -1.51 -22.25 -16.97
C GLY A 17 -0.25 -21.41 -17.19
N VAL A 18 -0.42 -20.16 -17.60
CA VAL A 18 0.70 -19.23 -17.81
C VAL A 18 1.44 -19.06 -16.48
N ARG A 19 2.76 -19.17 -16.56
CA ARG A 19 3.75 -19.11 -15.48
C ARG A 19 3.66 -20.15 -14.39
N HIS A 20 2.66 -21.04 -14.37
CA HIS A 20 2.62 -22.21 -13.47
C HIS A 20 2.80 -21.92 -11.95
N HIS A 21 2.73 -20.66 -11.52
CA HIS A 21 3.01 -20.21 -10.15
C HIS A 21 1.76 -19.90 -9.33
N HIS A 22 0.59 -20.17 -9.92
CA HIS A 22 -0.71 -19.99 -9.26
C HIS A 22 -0.85 -20.87 -8.03
N PHE A 23 -1.33 -20.28 -6.94
CA PHE A 23 -1.44 -20.97 -5.67
C PHE A 23 -2.61 -21.94 -5.68
N THR A 24 -2.33 -23.18 -5.27
CA THR A 24 -3.34 -24.21 -5.06
C THR A 24 -3.29 -24.66 -3.60
N SER A 25 -4.27 -25.48 -3.19
CA SER A 25 -4.29 -26.02 -1.82
C SER A 25 -3.04 -26.83 -1.45
N SER A 26 -2.31 -27.37 -2.43
CA SER A 26 -1.05 -28.08 -2.16
C SER A 26 0.11 -27.15 -1.76
N ASN A 27 -0.04 -25.83 -1.95
CA ASN A 27 0.96 -24.84 -1.55
C ASN A 27 0.80 -24.38 -0.09
N ASN A 28 -0.28 -24.77 0.60
CA ASN A 28 -0.58 -24.30 1.95
C ASN A 28 0.37 -24.92 2.98
N ILE A 29 1.08 -24.06 3.72
CA ILE A 29 1.94 -24.44 4.84
C ILE A 29 1.09 -24.66 6.11
N THR A 30 0.08 -23.82 6.31
CA THR A 30 -0.90 -23.95 7.39
C THR A 30 -2.31 -23.94 6.82
N ALA A 31 -3.27 -24.43 7.60
CA ALA A 31 -4.68 -24.26 7.26
C ALA A 31 -5.03 -22.77 7.23
N GLU A 32 -5.84 -22.38 6.24
CA GLU A 32 -6.40 -21.03 6.16
C GLU A 32 -7.17 -20.72 7.45
N THR A 33 -6.83 -19.61 8.10
CA THR A 33 -7.65 -19.09 9.21
C THR A 33 -8.75 -18.21 8.64
N ASN A 34 -9.92 -18.22 9.28
CA ASN A 34 -11.03 -17.34 8.95
C ASN A 34 -11.59 -16.76 10.24
N ASP A 35 -11.05 -15.61 10.62
CA ASP A 35 -11.37 -14.96 11.87
C ASP A 35 -12.54 -13.99 11.67
N ASN A 36 -13.59 -14.21 12.46
CA ASN A 36 -14.76 -13.33 12.49
C ASN A 36 -14.38 -11.99 13.11
N TYR A 37 -14.46 -10.92 12.33
CA TYR A 37 -14.20 -9.57 12.82
C TYR A 37 -15.52 -8.80 12.98
N PRO A 38 -15.92 -8.43 14.21
CA PRO A 38 -17.14 -7.66 14.43
C PRO A 38 -17.01 -6.34 13.66
N GLY A 39 -17.81 -6.20 12.61
CA GLY A 39 -17.61 -5.20 11.58
C GLY A 39 -17.55 -3.78 12.15
N THR A 40 -16.44 -3.11 11.88
CA THR A 40 -16.27 -1.68 12.05
C THR A 40 -16.56 -0.97 10.72
N THR A 41 -16.88 0.32 10.73
CA THR A 41 -17.07 1.08 9.48
C THR A 41 -15.73 1.42 8.85
N ASN A 42 -15.68 1.67 7.55
CA ASN A 42 -14.44 2.16 6.90
C ASN A 42 -14.00 3.52 7.45
N SER A 43 -14.91 4.30 8.02
CA SER A 43 -14.64 5.59 8.69
C SER A 43 -14.13 5.46 10.13
N SER A 44 -14.15 4.25 10.71
CA SER A 44 -13.66 3.97 12.05
C SER A 44 -13.22 2.50 12.14
N PRO A 45 -12.20 2.09 11.35
CA PRO A 45 -11.82 0.69 11.23
C PRO A 45 -11.21 0.15 12.53
N GLY A 46 -11.41 -1.14 12.78
CA GLY A 46 -10.66 -1.88 13.79
C GLY A 46 -9.26 -2.21 13.29
N SER A 47 -8.50 -2.90 14.13
CA SER A 47 -7.12 -3.30 13.84
C SER A 47 -7.00 -4.82 13.91
N HIS A 48 -6.30 -5.39 12.94
CA HIS A 48 -5.90 -6.80 12.94
C HIS A 48 -4.38 -6.90 12.74
N THR A 49 -3.78 -7.99 13.21
CA THR A 49 -2.35 -8.26 13.05
C THR A 49 -2.15 -9.61 12.36
N ALA A 50 -1.40 -9.63 11.26
CA ALA A 50 -0.91 -10.85 10.64
C ALA A 50 0.57 -11.07 10.96
N ASN A 51 0.96 -12.33 11.08
CA ASN A 51 2.35 -12.70 11.38
C ASN A 51 3.06 -13.07 10.08
N GLY A 52 4.20 -12.43 9.80
CA GLY A 52 5.14 -12.85 8.74
C GLY A 52 6.44 -13.31 9.38
N TRP A 53 6.51 -14.53 9.88
CA TRP A 53 7.74 -15.03 10.52
C TRP A 53 8.92 -15.02 9.54
N PRO A 54 10.14 -14.67 9.97
CA PRO A 54 11.33 -14.66 9.10
C PRO A 54 11.57 -16.01 8.40
N SER A 55 11.23 -17.10 9.07
CA SER A 55 11.21 -18.43 8.47
C SER A 55 10.04 -19.26 8.99
N LEU A 56 9.61 -20.23 8.19
CA LEU A 56 8.51 -21.14 8.53
C LEU A 56 8.86 -22.58 8.12
N PRO A 57 8.70 -23.58 9.02
CA PRO A 57 9.01 -24.97 8.71
C PRO A 57 7.97 -25.59 7.78
N PHE A 58 8.41 -26.18 6.67
CA PHE A 58 7.57 -26.91 5.72
C PHE A 58 8.39 -27.95 4.96
N GLY A 59 7.85 -29.16 4.75
CA GLY A 59 8.51 -30.21 3.97
C GLY A 59 9.90 -30.63 4.48
N GLY A 60 10.20 -30.43 5.77
CA GLY A 60 11.51 -30.73 6.36
C GLY A 60 12.53 -29.59 6.27
N PHE A 61 12.16 -28.44 5.70
CA PHE A 61 13.01 -27.27 5.54
C PHE A 61 12.46 -26.06 6.29
N ASN A 62 13.33 -25.09 6.61
CA ASN A 62 12.92 -23.77 7.09
C ASN A 62 12.91 -22.81 5.90
N LEU A 63 11.71 -22.49 5.43
CA LEU A 63 11.52 -21.63 4.27
C LEU A 63 11.68 -20.16 4.67
N PRO A 64 12.44 -19.34 3.93
CA PRO A 64 12.56 -17.91 4.21
C PRO A 64 11.29 -17.15 3.78
N PHE A 65 10.96 -16.10 4.51
CA PHE A 65 9.87 -15.18 4.15
C PHE A 65 10.16 -14.50 2.80
N ALA A 66 9.17 -14.46 1.91
CA ALA A 66 9.30 -13.72 0.64
C ALA A 66 8.63 -12.35 0.75
N PHE A 67 7.31 -12.35 0.97
CA PHE A 67 6.49 -11.16 1.13
C PHE A 67 5.15 -11.50 1.79
N MET A 68 4.43 -10.46 2.20
CA MET A 68 3.04 -10.52 2.65
C MET A 68 2.22 -9.49 1.88
N SER A 69 1.09 -9.91 1.33
CA SER A 69 0.09 -9.04 0.74
C SER A 69 -1.18 -9.06 1.59
N VAL A 70 -1.80 -7.89 1.78
CA VAL A 70 -3.07 -7.76 2.48
C VAL A 70 -4.05 -7.02 1.57
N HIS A 71 -5.05 -7.73 1.09
CA HIS A 71 -6.06 -7.25 0.17
C HIS A 71 -7.37 -6.94 0.91
N GLY A 72 -8.05 -5.85 0.54
CA GLY A 72 -9.37 -5.50 1.07
C GLY A 72 -9.38 -4.69 2.37
N THR A 73 -8.23 -4.16 2.82
CA THR A 73 -8.18 -3.38 4.08
C THR A 73 -8.96 -2.08 3.99
N ALA A 74 -9.29 -1.50 5.15
CA ALA A 74 -9.94 -0.21 5.22
C ALA A 74 -9.08 0.96 4.71
N ASP A 75 -7.78 0.75 4.44
CA ASP A 75 -6.85 1.74 3.87
C ASP A 75 -6.42 1.38 2.44
N GLY A 76 -6.94 0.29 1.87
CA GLY A 76 -6.55 -0.22 0.56
C GLY A 76 -5.61 -1.42 0.65
N ASN A 77 -5.10 -1.87 -0.48
CA ASN A 77 -4.27 -3.08 -0.52
C ASN A 77 -2.84 -2.74 -0.09
N LEU A 78 -2.26 -3.59 0.74
CA LEU A 78 -0.96 -3.38 1.38
C LEU A 78 0.03 -4.47 0.93
N LEU A 79 1.29 -4.08 0.80
CA LEU A 79 2.41 -4.97 0.52
C LEU A 79 3.49 -4.78 1.59
N TYR A 80 3.99 -5.90 2.10
CA TYR A 80 5.13 -5.93 3.02
C TYR A 80 6.18 -6.89 2.49
N THR A 81 7.33 -6.36 2.08
CA THR A 81 8.45 -7.15 1.56
C THR A 81 9.51 -7.46 2.62
N SER A 82 9.24 -7.17 3.89
CA SER A 82 10.07 -7.59 5.02
C SER A 82 9.26 -8.38 6.05
N SER A 83 9.89 -9.38 6.65
CA SER A 83 9.29 -10.19 7.70
C SER A 83 8.95 -9.35 8.94
N GLY A 84 8.05 -9.87 9.77
CA GLY A 84 7.55 -9.24 10.99
C GLY A 84 6.04 -9.30 11.10
N ASN A 85 5.54 -8.90 12.27
CA ASN A 85 4.12 -8.75 12.50
C ASN A 85 3.63 -7.44 11.88
N ARG A 86 2.53 -7.52 11.13
CA ARG A 86 1.97 -6.38 10.40
C ARG A 86 0.57 -6.11 10.88
N THR A 87 0.36 -4.88 11.32
CA THR A 87 -0.94 -4.39 11.77
C THR A 87 -1.56 -3.57 10.66
N PHE A 88 -2.83 -3.86 10.36
CA PHE A 88 -3.59 -3.20 9.30
C PHE A 88 -5.04 -2.99 9.70
N PRO A 89 -5.73 -2.00 9.10
CA PRO A 89 -7.07 -1.64 9.49
C PRO A 89 -8.13 -2.52 8.81
N VAL A 90 -9.08 -3.04 9.58
CA VAL A 90 -10.20 -3.87 9.08
C VAL A 90 -11.46 -3.04 9.10
N GLY A 91 -12.09 -2.91 7.93
CA GLY A 91 -13.30 -2.10 7.75
C GLY A 91 -14.55 -2.95 7.73
N SER A 92 -15.44 -2.61 6.80
CA SER A 92 -16.71 -3.31 6.60
C SER A 92 -16.64 -4.47 5.60
N SER A 93 -15.55 -4.56 4.84
CA SER A 93 -15.29 -5.61 3.83
C SER A 93 -14.36 -6.69 4.38
N ASP A 94 -14.42 -7.87 3.77
CA ASP A 94 -13.49 -8.96 4.04
C ASP A 94 -12.06 -8.59 3.64
N VAL A 95 -11.10 -9.13 4.39
CA VAL A 95 -9.67 -8.94 4.20
C VAL A 95 -9.01 -10.28 3.95
N ASP A 96 -8.21 -10.35 2.88
CA ASP A 96 -7.42 -11.52 2.51
C ASP A 96 -5.94 -11.21 2.77
N VAL A 97 -5.32 -12.01 3.64
CA VAL A 97 -3.89 -11.96 3.93
C VAL A 97 -3.21 -13.14 3.27
N LEU A 98 -2.27 -12.87 2.38
CA LEU A 98 -1.40 -13.86 1.77
C LEU A 98 0.02 -13.67 2.30
N VAL A 99 0.57 -14.71 2.93
CA VAL A 99 1.96 -14.74 3.39
C VAL A 99 2.72 -15.78 2.57
N VAL A 100 3.70 -15.33 1.80
CA VAL A 100 4.45 -16.16 0.86
C VAL A 100 5.84 -16.43 1.41
N TYR A 101 6.22 -17.71 1.39
CA TYR A 101 7.55 -18.18 1.72
C TYR A 101 8.22 -18.74 0.47
N ALA A 102 9.50 -18.45 0.28
CA ALA A 102 10.23 -18.97 -0.86
C ALA A 102 10.69 -20.42 -0.60
N PRO A 103 10.78 -21.26 -1.64
CA PRO A 103 11.25 -22.64 -1.51
C PRO A 103 12.73 -22.67 -1.12
N GLN A 104 13.25 -23.83 -0.72
CA GLN A 104 14.66 -23.95 -0.28
C GLN A 104 15.69 -23.68 -1.40
N GLY A 105 15.26 -23.62 -2.66
CA GLY A 105 16.07 -23.22 -3.80
C GLY A 105 15.20 -22.79 -5.00
N GLY A 106 15.78 -22.02 -5.92
CA GLY A 106 15.18 -21.72 -7.23
C GLY A 106 15.49 -22.80 -8.28
N ILE A 107 15.45 -22.45 -9.56
CA ILE A 107 15.77 -23.38 -10.66
C ILE A 107 17.18 -23.96 -10.49
N GLY A 108 17.25 -25.29 -10.49
CA GLY A 108 18.48 -26.08 -10.44
C GLY A 108 18.25 -27.59 -10.61
N GLY A 109 17.12 -27.98 -11.19
CA GLY A 109 16.73 -29.38 -11.45
C GLY A 109 16.97 -29.80 -12.91
N PRO A 110 16.33 -30.87 -13.40
CA PRO A 110 16.56 -31.47 -14.72
C PRO A 110 16.45 -30.54 -15.95
N GLY A 111 15.99 -29.29 -15.79
CA GLY A 111 15.92 -28.24 -16.81
C GLY A 111 17.20 -27.42 -17.01
N GLY A 112 18.22 -27.59 -16.15
CA GLY A 112 19.48 -26.85 -16.23
C GLY A 112 19.50 -25.57 -15.39
N PRO A 113 20.51 -24.71 -15.58
CA PRO A 113 20.64 -23.49 -14.79
C PRO A 113 19.67 -22.40 -15.28
N GLY A 114 19.13 -21.63 -14.34
CA GLY A 114 18.15 -20.57 -14.61
C GLY A 114 17.65 -19.89 -13.35
N VAL A 115 16.72 -18.96 -13.56
CA VAL A 115 16.06 -18.18 -12.49
C VAL A 115 14.55 -18.12 -12.72
N TRP A 116 13.79 -18.02 -11.64
CA TRP A 116 12.36 -17.69 -11.74
C TRP A 116 12.17 -16.18 -11.68
N VAL A 117 11.31 -15.65 -12.55
CA VAL A 117 10.93 -14.23 -12.57
C VAL A 117 9.43 -14.14 -12.69
N ASP A 118 8.79 -13.48 -11.74
CA ASP A 118 7.34 -13.33 -11.73
C ASP A 118 6.88 -11.96 -11.29
N ALA A 119 5.62 -11.63 -11.59
CA ALA A 119 5.03 -10.34 -11.28
C ALA A 119 3.79 -10.52 -10.39
N PHE A 120 3.78 -9.90 -9.22
CA PHE A 120 2.70 -10.00 -8.25
C PHE A 120 1.82 -8.74 -8.24
N ASN A 121 0.54 -8.92 -8.49
CA ASN A 121 -0.47 -7.88 -8.48
C ASN A 121 -0.97 -7.64 -7.05
N VAL A 122 -0.55 -6.53 -6.45
CA VAL A 122 -1.00 -6.16 -5.10
C VAL A 122 -2.49 -5.81 -5.09
N ASP A 123 -3.06 -5.40 -6.22
CA ASP A 123 -4.48 -5.04 -6.29
C ASP A 123 -5.42 -6.23 -6.28
N THR A 124 -4.97 -7.39 -6.78
CA THR A 124 -5.78 -8.62 -6.80
C THR A 124 -5.32 -9.64 -5.77
N GLY A 125 -4.11 -9.49 -5.24
CA GLY A 125 -3.48 -10.46 -4.35
C GLY A 125 -3.03 -11.74 -5.05
N ASP A 126 -2.71 -11.65 -6.35
CA ASP A 126 -2.38 -12.80 -7.20
C ASP A 126 -1.24 -12.50 -8.19
N PHE A 127 -0.66 -13.52 -8.81
CA PHE A 127 0.36 -13.34 -9.85
C PHE A 127 -0.24 -12.98 -11.21
N SER A 128 0.54 -12.26 -12.02
CA SER A 128 0.18 -11.83 -13.38
C SER A 128 0.24 -12.99 -14.38
N ASP A 129 -0.76 -13.06 -15.25
CA ASP A 129 -0.74 -13.89 -16.47
C ASP A 129 -0.30 -13.10 -17.73
N ASP A 130 0.16 -11.84 -17.58
CA ASP A 130 0.55 -11.01 -18.72
C ASP A 130 1.83 -11.54 -19.39
N LEU A 131 1.72 -11.80 -20.69
CA LEU A 131 2.81 -12.32 -21.51
C LEU A 131 3.82 -11.25 -21.97
N HIS A 132 3.64 -10.00 -21.56
CA HIS A 132 4.50 -8.86 -21.94
C HIS A 132 5.22 -8.23 -20.74
N PHE A 133 5.74 -9.05 -19.85
CA PHE A 133 6.40 -8.60 -18.62
C PHE A 133 7.89 -8.31 -18.79
N ILE A 134 8.60 -9.23 -19.44
CA ILE A 134 10.06 -9.14 -19.64
C ILE A 134 10.44 -9.42 -21.08
N THR A 135 11.60 -8.93 -21.50
CA THR A 135 12.25 -9.22 -22.78
C THR A 135 13.65 -9.74 -22.52
N ILE A 136 14.03 -10.83 -23.17
CA ILE A 136 15.36 -11.44 -23.05
C ILE A 136 16.24 -10.93 -24.19
N LEU A 137 17.39 -10.37 -23.84
CA LEU A 137 18.35 -9.80 -24.78
C LEU A 137 19.68 -10.56 -24.74
N THR A 138 20.22 -10.83 -25.93
CA THR A 138 21.48 -11.55 -26.10
C THR A 138 22.35 -10.93 -27.21
N PRO A 139 23.69 -10.84 -27.03
CA PRO A 139 24.45 -11.02 -25.78
C PRO A 139 24.12 -9.91 -24.74
N PRO A 140 24.47 -10.06 -23.45
CA PRO A 140 24.11 -9.13 -22.37
C PRO A 140 24.87 -7.79 -22.41
N THR A 141 25.52 -7.48 -23.54
CA THR A 141 26.27 -6.25 -23.76
C THR A 141 25.90 -5.71 -25.14
N PRO A 142 25.67 -4.39 -25.29
CA PRO A 142 25.35 -3.80 -26.58
C PRO A 142 26.39 -4.14 -27.67
N PRO A 143 25.97 -4.37 -28.93
CA PRO A 143 24.57 -4.39 -29.38
C PRO A 143 23.86 -5.69 -28.97
N ASP A 144 22.81 -5.52 -28.19
CA ASP A 144 21.93 -6.56 -27.67
C ASP A 144 20.74 -6.76 -28.63
N ASN A 145 20.38 -8.02 -28.90
CA ASN A 145 19.24 -8.36 -29.75
C ASN A 145 18.18 -9.08 -28.93
N VAL A 146 16.91 -8.84 -29.25
CA VAL A 146 15.79 -9.56 -28.64
C VAL A 146 15.83 -11.04 -29.05
N ASP A 147 15.94 -11.93 -28.08
CA ASP A 147 15.69 -13.35 -28.26
C ASP A 147 14.19 -13.61 -28.08
N THR A 148 13.46 -13.65 -29.20
CA THR A 148 11.99 -13.80 -29.19
C THR A 148 11.55 -15.14 -28.61
N ALA A 149 12.33 -16.21 -28.84
CA ALA A 149 11.98 -17.54 -28.34
C ALA A 149 12.13 -17.61 -26.82
N LYS A 150 13.25 -17.12 -26.28
CA LYS A 150 13.46 -17.04 -24.83
C LYS A 150 12.51 -16.06 -24.16
N THR A 151 12.23 -14.92 -24.80
CA THR A 151 11.21 -13.97 -24.31
C THR A 151 9.84 -14.63 -24.19
N THR A 152 9.42 -15.37 -25.23
CA THR A 152 8.12 -16.06 -25.20
C THR A 152 8.09 -17.12 -24.10
N PHE A 153 9.13 -17.96 -24.01
CA PHE A 153 9.24 -19.00 -22.99
C PHE A 153 9.24 -18.40 -21.58
N ALA A 154 10.04 -17.37 -21.33
CA ALA A 154 10.13 -16.74 -20.03
C ALA A 154 8.81 -16.11 -19.57
N ASN A 155 8.08 -15.46 -20.47
CA ASN A 155 6.77 -14.90 -20.13
C ASN A 155 5.69 -15.97 -19.96
N GLN A 156 5.81 -17.12 -20.63
CA GLN A 156 4.87 -18.24 -20.53
C GLN A 156 5.13 -19.14 -19.33
N GLU A 157 6.38 -19.33 -18.93
CA GLU A 157 6.78 -20.31 -17.92
C GLU A 157 7.29 -19.63 -16.64
N GLY A 158 7.59 -18.34 -16.67
CA GLY A 158 8.19 -17.63 -15.54
C GLY A 158 9.64 -18.08 -15.27
N GLU A 159 10.28 -18.72 -16.25
CA GLU A 159 11.63 -19.27 -16.19
C GLU A 159 12.53 -18.62 -17.23
N VAL A 160 13.70 -18.14 -16.80
CA VAL A 160 14.76 -17.68 -17.68
C VAL A 160 15.96 -18.63 -17.55
N SER A 161 16.29 -19.32 -18.64
CA SER A 161 17.48 -20.18 -18.69
C SER A 161 18.74 -19.34 -18.67
N SER A 162 19.75 -19.75 -17.91
CA SER A 162 21.05 -19.09 -17.83
C SER A 162 22.16 -19.91 -18.51
N LEU A 163 21.83 -20.83 -19.42
CA LEU A 163 22.82 -21.63 -20.16
C LEU A 163 23.84 -20.77 -20.94
N ALA A 164 23.43 -19.55 -21.29
CA ALA A 164 24.29 -18.47 -21.74
C ALA A 164 24.06 -17.25 -20.83
N ALA A 165 24.98 -16.28 -20.86
CA ALA A 165 24.73 -15.00 -20.21
C ALA A 165 23.66 -14.21 -20.97
N GLU A 166 22.76 -13.56 -20.25
CA GLU A 166 21.56 -12.91 -20.79
C GLU A 166 21.29 -11.59 -20.08
N HIS A 167 20.57 -10.68 -20.74
CA HIS A 167 20.06 -9.47 -20.12
C HIS A 167 18.54 -9.50 -20.13
N ILE A 168 17.95 -9.40 -18.93
CA ILE A 168 16.50 -9.31 -18.75
C ILE A 168 16.16 -7.82 -18.71
N ARG A 169 15.31 -7.41 -19.64
CA ARG A 169 14.71 -6.08 -19.66
C ARG A 169 13.25 -6.18 -19.24
N ALA A 170 12.86 -5.48 -18.19
CA ALA A 170 11.48 -5.38 -17.78
C ALA A 170 10.70 -4.42 -18.68
N SER A 171 9.42 -4.71 -18.91
CA SER A 171 8.48 -3.72 -19.41
C SER A 171 8.35 -2.57 -18.42
N ALA A 172 7.99 -1.37 -18.90
CA ALA A 172 7.75 -0.23 -18.00
C ALA A 172 6.48 -0.41 -17.15
N THR A 173 5.53 -1.21 -17.64
CA THR A 173 4.22 -1.47 -17.03
C THR A 173 3.76 -2.90 -17.38
N ILE A 174 2.81 -3.42 -16.61
CA ILE A 174 2.17 -4.73 -16.82
C ILE A 174 0.65 -4.63 -16.65
N ASP A 175 -0.12 -5.64 -17.05
CA ASP A 175 -1.57 -5.75 -16.83
C ASP A 175 -2.36 -4.53 -17.35
N GLY A 176 -2.04 -4.10 -18.56
CA GLY A 176 -2.72 -2.96 -19.19
C GLY A 176 -2.28 -1.60 -18.66
N GLY A 177 -1.04 -1.46 -18.18
CA GLY A 177 -0.43 -0.15 -17.91
C GLY A 177 -0.15 0.15 -16.44
N VAL A 178 -0.21 -0.85 -15.56
CA VAL A 178 0.09 -0.69 -14.14
C VAL A 178 1.61 -0.65 -13.94
N PRO A 179 2.16 0.37 -13.26
CA PRO A 179 3.60 0.47 -13.02
C PRO A 179 4.05 -0.49 -11.91
N PHE A 180 5.30 -0.92 -12.00
CA PHE A 180 5.97 -1.63 -10.91
C PHE A 180 6.23 -0.69 -9.74
N VAL A 181 6.04 -1.20 -8.52
CA VAL A 181 6.32 -0.48 -7.27
C VAL A 181 7.65 -0.91 -6.66
N GLU A 182 8.02 -2.18 -6.80
CA GLU A 182 9.26 -2.72 -6.24
C GLU A 182 9.69 -3.97 -7.01
N TRP A 183 11.00 -4.13 -7.20
CA TRP A 183 11.61 -5.38 -7.65
C TRP A 183 12.43 -5.96 -6.52
N LYS A 184 12.30 -7.26 -6.29
CA LYS A 184 13.01 -7.95 -5.21
C LYS A 184 13.53 -9.30 -5.68
N ARG A 185 14.83 -9.52 -5.46
CA ARG A 185 15.39 -10.88 -5.46
C ARG A 185 15.14 -11.49 -4.08
N ILE A 186 14.51 -12.66 -4.03
CA ILE A 186 14.11 -13.32 -2.79
C ILE A 186 15.16 -14.33 -2.31
N ILE A 187 15.74 -15.07 -3.25
CA ILE A 187 16.77 -16.10 -3.01
C ILE A 187 17.92 -15.83 -3.99
N PRO A 188 19.18 -16.12 -3.61
CA PRO A 188 19.64 -16.70 -2.33
C PRO A 188 19.72 -15.71 -1.17
N VAL A 189 19.77 -14.41 -1.48
CA VAL A 189 19.79 -13.34 -0.49
C VAL A 189 18.75 -12.31 -0.89
N GLU A 190 17.87 -11.98 0.05
CA GLU A 190 16.86 -10.95 -0.15
C GLU A 190 17.51 -9.61 -0.47
N THR A 191 17.16 -9.02 -1.60
CA THR A 191 17.68 -7.72 -2.03
C THR A 191 16.59 -6.98 -2.78
N ILE A 192 16.26 -5.77 -2.34
CA ILE A 192 15.44 -4.84 -3.12
C ILE A 192 16.33 -4.29 -4.23
N SER A 193 15.89 -4.46 -5.47
CA SER A 193 16.59 -3.95 -6.64
C SER A 193 16.15 -2.52 -6.93
N THR A 194 17.11 -1.66 -7.24
CA THR A 194 16.84 -0.30 -7.74
C THR A 194 16.54 -0.29 -9.23
N ASP A 195 16.93 -1.35 -9.95
CA ASP A 195 16.75 -1.48 -11.38
C ASP A 195 15.81 -2.67 -11.68
N ALA A 196 14.89 -2.46 -12.62
CA ALA A 196 14.00 -3.50 -13.12
C ALA A 196 14.67 -4.40 -14.16
N ASP A 197 15.73 -3.90 -14.79
CA ASP A 197 16.58 -4.62 -15.75
C ASP A 197 17.78 -5.21 -15.02
N PHE A 198 18.18 -6.42 -15.38
CA PHE A 198 19.34 -7.08 -14.77
C PHE A 198 20.01 -8.09 -15.70
N ASN A 199 21.29 -8.34 -15.45
CA ASN A 199 22.06 -9.33 -16.18
C ASN A 199 22.05 -10.67 -15.44
N LEU A 200 21.84 -11.74 -16.18
CA LEU A 200 22.10 -13.10 -15.74
C LEU A 200 23.46 -13.57 -16.24
N ALA A 201 24.27 -14.07 -15.32
CA ALA A 201 25.51 -14.73 -15.65
C ALA A 201 25.26 -16.13 -16.21
N GLN A 202 26.20 -16.63 -16.99
CA GLN A 202 26.14 -18.01 -17.46
C GLN A 202 26.19 -19.00 -16.28
N ASN A 203 25.32 -20.00 -16.30
CA ASN A 203 25.12 -21.04 -15.28
C ASN A 203 24.67 -20.52 -13.91
N GLU A 204 24.00 -19.36 -13.88
CA GLU A 204 23.37 -18.84 -12.67
C GLU A 204 22.18 -19.73 -12.26
N THR A 205 22.06 -20.06 -10.97
CA THR A 205 21.05 -21.00 -10.46
C THR A 205 20.45 -20.51 -9.17
N GLY A 206 19.23 -20.97 -8.89
CA GLY A 206 18.64 -20.86 -7.57
C GLY A 206 18.06 -19.49 -7.24
N GLU A 207 18.01 -18.54 -8.18
CA GLU A 207 17.42 -17.23 -7.92
C GLU A 207 15.92 -17.18 -8.21
N ILE A 208 15.22 -16.36 -7.43
CA ILE A 208 13.80 -16.05 -7.60
C ILE A 208 13.63 -14.55 -7.49
N TRP A 209 13.01 -13.96 -8.51
CA TRP A 209 12.77 -12.53 -8.64
C TRP A 209 11.27 -12.26 -8.68
N PHE A 210 10.83 -11.29 -7.88
CA PHE A 210 9.47 -10.78 -7.91
C PHE A 210 9.44 -9.31 -8.26
N ALA A 211 8.57 -8.96 -9.20
CA ALA A 211 8.17 -7.61 -9.51
C ALA A 211 6.78 -7.34 -8.91
N PHE A 212 6.71 -6.49 -7.91
CA PHE A 212 5.44 -6.07 -7.34
C PHE A 212 4.90 -4.89 -8.12
N TYR A 213 3.60 -4.90 -8.41
CA TYR A 213 2.92 -3.80 -9.08
C TYR A 213 1.55 -3.55 -8.46
N GLN A 214 1.14 -2.29 -8.53
CA GLN A 214 -0.12 -1.82 -7.96
C GLN A 214 -0.57 -0.57 -8.70
N ARG A 215 -1.87 -0.43 -8.96
CA ARG A 215 -2.42 0.86 -9.39
C ARG A 215 -2.17 1.84 -8.28
N ILE A 216 -1.49 2.94 -8.58
CA ILE A 216 -1.30 4.03 -7.65
C ILE A 216 -2.70 4.50 -7.23
N PRO A 217 -3.16 4.23 -5.99
CA PRO A 217 -4.45 4.72 -5.57
C PRO A 217 -4.37 6.25 -5.60
N PRO A 218 -5.43 6.97 -6.00
CA PRO A 218 -5.48 8.39 -5.67
C PRO A 218 -5.30 8.47 -4.15
N SER A 219 -4.19 9.05 -3.68
CA SER A 219 -3.72 8.75 -2.33
C SER A 219 -4.84 9.01 -1.33
N ARG A 220 -5.23 7.97 -0.58
CA ARG A 220 -6.19 8.11 0.53
C ARG A 220 -5.67 9.08 1.57
N ASP A 221 -4.36 9.32 1.62
CA ASP A 221 -3.77 10.40 2.39
C ASP A 221 -4.36 11.76 2.04
N ILE A 222 -4.48 12.14 0.76
CA ILE A 222 -5.02 13.46 0.42
C ILE A 222 -6.51 13.54 0.77
N VAL A 223 -7.30 12.50 0.49
CA VAL A 223 -8.74 12.48 0.81
C VAL A 223 -8.97 12.49 2.33
N SER A 224 -8.24 11.68 3.10
CA SER A 224 -8.34 11.66 4.55
C SER A 224 -7.81 12.94 5.20
N ILE A 225 -6.78 13.58 4.63
CA ILE A 225 -6.31 14.91 5.06
C ILE A 225 -7.41 15.95 4.79
N ILE A 226 -8.04 15.94 3.61
CA ILE A 226 -9.19 16.82 3.30
C ILE A 226 -10.30 16.64 4.34
N GLU A 227 -10.72 15.40 4.61
CA GLU A 227 -11.78 15.08 5.57
C GLU A 227 -11.41 15.53 6.99
N ARG A 228 -10.16 15.31 7.43
CA ARG A 228 -9.68 15.76 8.75
C ARG A 228 -9.66 17.27 8.89
N ILE A 229 -9.24 17.99 7.84
CA ILE A 229 -9.26 19.46 7.84
C ILE A 229 -10.72 19.95 7.87
N GLU A 230 -11.60 19.41 7.04
CA GLU A 230 -13.01 19.81 6.99
C GLU A 230 -13.75 19.53 8.31
N TYR A 231 -13.50 18.38 8.92
CA TYR A 231 -14.03 18.04 10.24
C TYR A 231 -13.53 19.01 11.33
N SER A 232 -12.23 19.33 11.31
CA SER A 232 -11.62 20.25 12.27
C SER A 232 -12.15 21.68 12.10
N LEU A 233 -12.34 22.14 10.85
CA LEU A 233 -12.97 23.42 10.55
C LEU A 233 -14.42 23.47 11.03
N GLY A 234 -15.18 22.38 10.85
CA GLY A 234 -16.56 22.27 11.32
C GLY A 234 -16.65 22.38 12.85
N LYS A 235 -15.77 21.68 13.58
CA LYS A 235 -15.71 21.78 15.04
C LYS A 235 -15.29 23.16 15.52
N TRP A 236 -14.25 23.74 14.92
CA TRP A 236 -13.71 25.02 15.35
C TRP A 236 -14.74 26.16 15.27
N VAL A 237 -15.63 26.10 14.27
CA VAL A 237 -16.73 27.08 14.13
C VAL A 237 -17.84 26.89 15.18
N ILE A 238 -18.01 25.68 15.71
CA ILE A 238 -19.05 25.32 16.68
C ILE A 238 -18.56 25.53 18.13
N ASP A 239 -17.27 25.33 18.41
CA ASP A 239 -16.72 25.25 19.78
C ASP A 239 -16.24 26.57 20.41
N ASP A 240 -16.44 27.71 19.75
CA ASP A 240 -15.98 29.01 20.26
C ASP A 240 -16.88 29.63 21.36
N TYR A 241 -17.94 28.97 21.78
CA TYR A 241 -18.89 29.48 22.79
C TYR A 241 -18.64 28.93 24.20
N CYS A 242 -17.42 29.07 24.72
CA CYS A 242 -17.14 28.79 26.13
C CYS A 242 -17.90 29.77 27.05
N GLY A 243 -18.96 29.31 27.74
CA GLY A 243 -19.58 30.03 28.86
C GLY A 243 -20.93 30.72 28.63
N THR A 244 -21.64 30.47 27.52
CA THR A 244 -23.02 30.98 27.35
C THR A 244 -24.07 30.00 27.92
N PRO A 245 -24.95 30.41 28.85
CA PRO A 245 -26.07 29.58 29.28
C PRO A 245 -27.09 29.40 28.16
N TRP A 246 -27.68 28.21 28.10
CA TRP A 246 -28.78 27.85 27.20
C TRP A 246 -29.97 28.83 27.29
N PRO A 247 -30.76 29.06 26.21
CA PRO A 247 -30.69 28.48 24.87
C PRO A 247 -29.83 29.28 23.88
N HIS A 248 -29.16 28.56 22.97
CA HIS A 248 -28.28 29.15 21.95
C HIS A 248 -29.10 29.89 20.86
N PRO A 249 -28.90 31.20 20.66
CA PRO A 249 -29.46 31.90 19.51
C PRO A 249 -28.74 31.46 18.24
N VAL A 250 -29.50 30.99 17.25
CA VAL A 250 -29.01 30.64 15.92
C VAL A 250 -28.54 31.93 15.24
N GLY A 251 -27.22 32.16 15.22
CA GLY A 251 -26.59 33.27 14.52
C GLY A 251 -26.65 33.12 12.98
N PRO A 252 -26.29 34.17 12.22
CA PRO A 252 -26.30 34.14 10.76
C PRO A 252 -25.37 33.06 10.19
N PRO A 253 -25.61 32.58 8.95
CA PRO A 253 -24.83 31.50 8.35
C PRO A 253 -23.41 31.96 8.03
N GLY A 254 -22.45 31.60 8.89
CA GLY A 254 -21.03 31.87 8.70
C GLY A 254 -20.22 31.59 9.98
N PRO A 255 -18.88 31.45 9.88
CA PRO A 255 -18.06 31.25 11.06
C PRO A 255 -18.08 32.50 11.94
N ALA A 256 -18.49 32.35 13.21
CA ALA A 256 -18.56 33.43 14.18
C ALA A 256 -17.52 33.21 15.29
N PHE A 257 -16.26 33.57 15.00
CA PHE A 257 -15.17 33.47 15.98
C PHE A 257 -15.33 34.53 17.06
N ARG A 258 -15.56 34.12 18.31
CA ARG A 258 -15.72 35.03 19.46
C ARG A 258 -15.23 34.33 20.71
N ILE A 259 -14.43 34.99 21.53
CA ILE A 259 -14.24 34.58 22.92
C ILE A 259 -15.20 35.40 23.76
N ASN A 260 -16.13 34.74 24.46
CA ASN A 260 -17.00 35.40 25.43
C ASN A 260 -16.66 34.91 26.83
N ILE A 261 -16.37 35.81 27.75
CA ILE A 261 -16.04 35.46 29.14
C ILE A 261 -17.09 36.11 30.01
N ASP A 262 -17.70 35.32 30.91
CA ASP A 262 -18.74 35.79 31.81
C ASP A 262 -18.24 37.01 32.60
N ASP A 263 -19.03 38.09 32.58
CA ASP A 263 -18.73 39.34 33.29
C ASP A 263 -18.45 39.12 34.78
N ARG A 264 -19.02 38.10 35.40
CA ARG A 264 -18.74 37.74 36.80
C ARG A 264 -17.29 37.29 36.97
N ILE A 265 -16.76 36.52 36.01
CA ILE A 265 -15.36 36.09 36.01
C ILE A 265 -14.47 37.29 35.74
N LEU A 266 -14.79 38.10 34.72
CA LEU A 266 -14.02 39.31 34.41
C LEU A 266 -13.90 40.25 35.63
N LYS A 267 -15.00 40.46 36.36
CA LYS A 267 -15.03 41.31 37.56
C LYS A 267 -14.21 40.78 38.74
N THR A 268 -13.89 39.48 38.77
CA THR A 268 -13.01 38.91 39.82
C THR A 268 -11.52 39.14 39.57
N LEU A 269 -11.14 39.55 38.35
CA LEU A 269 -9.75 39.75 37.96
C LEU A 269 -9.26 41.18 38.33
N PRO A 270 -7.97 41.36 38.64
CA PRO A 270 -7.35 42.68 38.72
C PRO A 270 -7.53 43.50 37.43
N PRO A 271 -7.62 44.85 37.49
CA PRO A 271 -7.88 45.70 36.33
C PRO A 271 -6.93 45.49 35.14
N GLU A 272 -5.64 45.28 35.40
CA GLU A 272 -4.65 45.02 34.35
C GLU A 272 -4.91 43.69 33.61
N GLN A 273 -5.37 42.66 34.34
CA GLN A 273 -5.73 41.37 33.74
C GLN A 273 -7.03 41.46 32.93
N GLN A 274 -8.02 42.25 33.42
CA GLN A 274 -9.24 42.52 32.65
C GLN A 274 -8.93 43.19 31.32
N LYS A 275 -8.06 44.20 31.34
CA LYS A 275 -7.63 44.94 30.15
C LYS A 275 -6.91 44.03 29.15
N MET A 276 -5.99 43.19 29.63
CA MET A 276 -5.26 42.24 28.80
C MET A 276 -6.20 41.19 28.17
N LEU A 277 -7.13 40.63 28.97
CA LEU A 277 -8.08 39.63 28.50
C LEU A 277 -9.04 40.20 27.46
N LYS A 278 -9.50 41.44 27.66
CA LYS A 278 -10.31 42.15 26.67
C LYS A 278 -9.57 42.38 25.36
N ALA A 279 -8.29 42.76 25.42
CA ALA A 279 -7.46 42.90 24.21
C ALA A 279 -7.37 41.57 23.43
N TYR A 280 -7.21 40.43 24.10
CA TYR A 280 -7.23 39.12 23.44
C TYR A 280 -8.61 38.74 22.88
N MET A 281 -9.70 39.07 23.60
CA MET A 281 -11.06 38.86 23.10
C MET A 281 -11.34 39.69 21.84
N ASP A 282 -10.77 40.89 21.74
CA ASP A 282 -10.91 41.78 20.58
C ASP A 282 -10.02 41.34 19.39
N GLU A 283 -8.82 40.80 19.65
CA GLU A 283 -7.87 40.34 18.63
C GLU A 283 -8.24 38.97 18.04
N TYR A 284 -8.72 38.05 18.88
CA TYR A 284 -8.97 36.65 18.51
C TYR A 284 -9.82 36.46 17.24
N PRO A 285 -10.96 37.18 17.05
CA PRO A 285 -11.80 36.99 15.86
C PRO A 285 -11.04 37.17 14.55
N ALA A 286 -10.14 38.17 14.48
CA ALA A 286 -9.37 38.44 13.27
C ALA A 286 -8.33 37.35 12.99
N VAL A 287 -7.65 36.87 14.03
CA VAL A 287 -6.65 35.79 13.93
C VAL A 287 -7.31 34.47 13.52
N ALA A 288 -8.39 34.10 14.20
CA ALA A 288 -9.14 32.87 13.91
C ALA A 288 -9.72 32.88 12.49
N GLN A 289 -10.29 34.01 12.05
CA GLN A 289 -10.80 34.16 10.69
C GLN A 289 -9.70 34.01 9.63
N SER A 290 -8.50 34.56 9.88
CA SER A 290 -7.36 34.44 8.97
C SER A 290 -6.91 32.99 8.83
N ALA A 291 -6.72 32.28 9.94
CA ALA A 291 -6.31 30.88 9.94
C ALA A 291 -7.39 29.95 9.33
N TYR A 292 -8.68 30.21 9.59
CA TYR A 292 -9.78 29.51 8.93
C TYR A 292 -9.72 29.65 7.40
N ASN A 293 -9.50 30.87 6.91
CA ASN A 293 -9.39 31.12 5.47
C ASN A 293 -8.19 30.42 4.85
N GLN A 294 -7.04 30.38 5.53
CA GLN A 294 -5.86 29.66 5.05
C GLN A 294 -6.10 28.15 4.98
N MET A 295 -6.70 27.55 6.01
CA MET A 295 -7.04 26.12 6.00
C MET A 295 -8.09 25.77 4.93
N LYS A 296 -9.09 26.63 4.73
CA LYS A 296 -10.06 26.47 3.63
C LYS A 296 -9.37 26.52 2.26
N ASN A 297 -8.42 27.42 2.08
CA ASN A 297 -7.63 27.50 0.84
C ASN A 297 -6.78 26.23 0.64
N ALA A 298 -6.07 25.77 1.67
CA ALA A 298 -5.30 24.53 1.63
C ALA A 298 -6.19 23.32 1.26
N THR A 299 -7.38 23.24 1.85
CA THR A 299 -8.38 22.21 1.51
C THR A 299 -8.78 22.27 0.03
N GLY A 300 -8.99 23.47 -0.51
CA GLY A 300 -9.28 23.67 -1.94
C GLY A 300 -8.15 23.19 -2.86
N ILE A 301 -6.90 23.49 -2.51
CA ILE A 301 -5.72 23.01 -3.25
C ILE A 301 -5.68 21.48 -3.22
N LEU A 302 -5.83 20.86 -2.05
CA LEU A 302 -5.81 19.41 -1.89
C LEU A 302 -6.92 18.73 -2.72
N LYS A 303 -8.13 19.29 -2.74
CA LYS A 303 -9.24 18.81 -3.59
C LYS A 303 -8.90 18.87 -5.08
N ASN A 304 -8.23 19.94 -5.52
CA ASN A 304 -7.78 20.06 -6.91
C ASN A 304 -6.71 19.00 -7.24
N VAL A 305 -5.74 18.78 -6.34
CA VAL A 305 -4.73 17.72 -6.51
C VAL A 305 -5.40 16.35 -6.59
N ALA A 306 -6.32 16.04 -5.67
CA ALA A 306 -7.08 14.78 -5.69
C ALA A 306 -7.86 14.59 -7.00
N SER A 307 -8.49 15.65 -7.52
CA SER A 307 -9.22 15.63 -8.80
C SER A 307 -8.30 15.33 -9.99
N VAL A 308 -7.12 15.96 -10.03
CA VAL A 308 -6.12 15.71 -11.09
C VAL A 308 -5.62 14.26 -11.05
N LEU A 309 -5.26 13.77 -9.86
CA LEU A 309 -4.79 12.39 -9.68
C LEU A 309 -5.88 11.37 -10.06
N THR A 310 -7.14 11.64 -9.70
CA THR A 310 -8.27 10.78 -10.07
C THR A 310 -8.49 10.75 -11.58
N LYS A 311 -8.41 11.90 -12.27
CA LYS A 311 -8.55 11.97 -13.74
C LYS A 311 -7.41 11.27 -14.47
N ALA A 312 -6.18 11.39 -13.97
CA ALA A 312 -5.03 10.68 -14.52
C ALA A 312 -5.20 9.15 -14.47
N ASN A 313 -5.94 8.65 -13.48
CA ASN A 313 -6.24 7.22 -13.30
C ASN A 313 -7.46 6.72 -14.11
N VAL A 314 -8.31 7.60 -14.65
CA VAL A 314 -9.53 7.21 -15.42
C VAL A 314 -9.31 7.35 -16.94
N GLY A 315 -8.26 8.06 -17.37
CA GLY A 315 -7.96 8.32 -18.78
C GLY A 315 -7.01 7.33 -19.46
N LYS A 316 -6.72 6.17 -18.85
CA LYS A 316 -5.84 5.14 -19.42
C LYS A 316 -6.46 3.76 -19.22
#